data_AF-A0A1G0H8C3-F1
#
_entry.id   AF-A0A1G0H8C3-F1
#
_cell.length_a   1.000
_cell.length_b   1.000
_cell.length_c   1.000
_cell.angle_alpha   90.00
_cell.angle_beta   90.00
_cell.angle_gamma   90.00
#
_symmetry.space_group_name_H-M   'P 1'
#
loop_
_entity.id
_entity.type
_entity.pdbx_description
1 polymer ?
#
loop_
_entity_poly.entity_id
_entity_poly.type
_entity_poly.pdbx_seq_one_letter_code
_entity_poly.pdbx_strand_id
1 'polypeptide(L)'
;MRDNALLQLGFLGAFRRSELVAICVDHINWQAEGIEILIPKSKTDQKNTGQYCAIPNGNEKLCAVRALKQWIDQAKINDRFIFFIFIKVMSSVM
;
A
#
# COMPACT_ATOMS: atom_id res chain seq x y z
N MET A 1 -4.01 -13.95 2.54
CA MET A 1 -3.19 -13.13 1.62
C MET A 1 -3.02 -11.69 2.08
N ARG A 2 -4.09 -11.02 2.55
CA ARG A 2 -4.02 -9.67 3.15
C ARG A 2 -2.89 -9.46 4.14
N ASP A 3 -2.85 -10.25 5.22
CA ASP A 3 -1.92 -10.00 6.33
C ASP A 3 -0.46 -10.23 5.90
N ASN A 4 -0.25 -11.18 4.99
CA ASN A 4 1.05 -11.40 4.37
C ASN A 4 1.49 -10.18 3.53
N ALA A 5 0.60 -9.62 2.70
CA ALA A 5 0.88 -8.40 1.96
C ALA A 5 1.13 -7.21 2.90
N LEU A 6 0.31 -7.06 3.94
CA LEU A 6 0.44 -5.99 4.94
C LEU A 6 1.79 -6.07 5.68
N LEU A 7 2.17 -7.26 6.14
CA LEU A 7 3.41 -7.47 6.88
C LEU A 7 4.64 -7.25 5.99
N GLN A 8 4.66 -7.83 4.79
CA GLN A 8 5.78 -7.67 3.87
C GLN A 8 5.95 -6.21 3.42
N LEU A 9 4.83 -5.56 3.07
CA LEU A 9 4.86 -4.17 2.60
C LEU A 9 5.27 -3.23 3.73
N GLY A 10 4.68 -3.38 4.92
CA GLY A 10 5.00 -2.57 6.09
C GLY A 10 6.46 -2.71 6.52
N PHE A 11 7.00 -3.93 6.46
CA PHE A 11 8.39 -4.19 6.83
C PHE A 11 9.38 -3.68 5.77
N LEU A 12 9.20 -4.04 4.49
CA LEU A 12 10.16 -3.68 3.43
C LEU A 12 10.10 -2.20 3.04
N GLY A 13 8.92 -1.58 3.09
CA GLY A 13 8.74 -0.15 2.82
C GLY A 13 8.95 0.74 4.04
N ALA A 14 9.25 0.15 5.22
CA ALA A 14 9.33 0.85 6.50
C ALA A 14 8.09 1.74 6.79
N PHE A 15 6.91 1.33 6.30
CA PHE A 15 5.70 2.12 6.43
C PHE A 15 5.16 2.06 7.85
N ARG A 16 4.71 3.21 8.35
CA ARG A 16 3.89 3.28 9.55
C ARG A 16 2.48 2.79 9.24
N ARG A 17 1.77 2.32 10.27
CA ARG A 17 0.35 1.91 10.16
C ARG A 17 -0.53 2.95 9.45
N SER A 18 -0.38 4.23 9.78
CA SER A 18 -1.17 5.31 9.18
C SER A 18 -0.86 5.54 7.71
N GLU A 19 0.37 5.25 7.28
CA GLU A 19 0.79 5.35 5.87
C GLU A 19 0.19 4.18 5.08
N LEU A 20 0.31 2.95 5.59
CA LEU A 20 -0.26 1.75 4.95
C LEU A 20 -1.75 1.85 4.65
N VAL A 21 -2.53 2.38 5.60
CA VAL A 21 -3.99 2.52 5.44
C VAL A 21 -4.39 3.71 4.56
N ALA A 22 -3.45 4.58 4.23
CA ALA A 22 -3.63 5.71 3.32
C ALA A 22 -3.15 5.42 1.89
N ILE A 23 -2.51 4.28 1.63
CA ILE A 23 -2.12 3.88 0.28
C ILE A 23 -3.37 3.52 -0.52
N CYS A 24 -3.54 4.17 -1.66
CA CYS A 24 -4.54 3.88 -2.69
C CYS A 24 -3.87 3.18 -3.89
N VAL A 25 -4.66 2.53 -4.73
CA VAL A 25 -4.16 1.89 -5.97
C VAL A 25 -3.40 2.90 -6.84
N ASP A 26 -3.92 4.13 -6.95
CA ASP A 26 -3.31 5.22 -7.73
C ASP A 26 -1.93 5.67 -7.22
N HIS A 27 -1.59 5.35 -5.97
CA HIS A 27 -0.28 5.66 -5.41
C HIS A 27 0.78 4.65 -5.81
N ILE A 28 0.41 3.52 -6.44
CA ILE A 28 1.35 2.46 -6.83
C ILE A 28 1.74 2.63 -8.29
N ASN A 29 3.02 2.90 -8.50
CA ASN A 29 3.66 2.82 -9.80
C ASN A 29 4.34 1.45 -9.95
N TRP A 30 3.83 0.61 -10.85
CA TRP A 30 4.39 -0.72 -11.12
C TRP A 30 5.52 -0.64 -12.14
N GLN A 31 6.67 -1.24 -11.81
CA GLN A 31 7.85 -1.25 -12.67
C GLN A 31 8.37 -2.69 -12.87
N ALA A 32 9.26 -2.89 -13.83
CA ALA A 32 9.87 -4.20 -14.07
C ALA A 32 10.68 -4.69 -12.86
N GLU A 33 11.39 -3.78 -12.20
CA GLU A 33 12.26 -4.05 -11.04
C GLU A 33 11.50 -4.12 -9.71
N GLY A 34 10.23 -3.70 -9.65
CA GLY A 34 9.44 -3.69 -8.42
C GLY A 34 8.27 -2.71 -8.44
N ILE A 35 8.08 -1.98 -7.35
CA ILE A 35 7.07 -0.92 -7.23
C ILE A 35 7.64 0.33 -6.60
N GLU A 36 7.04 1.45 -6.93
CA GLU A 36 7.25 2.72 -6.24
C GLU A 36 5.90 3.18 -5.69
N ILE A 37 5.86 3.54 -4.40
CA ILE A 37 4.64 3.92 -3.70
C ILE A 37 4.74 5.37 -3.26
N LEU A 38 3.77 6.18 -3.68
CA LEU A 38 3.59 7.53 -3.17
C LEU A 38 2.99 7.50 -1.75
N ILE A 39 3.68 8.14 -0.82
CA ILE A 39 3.21 8.46 0.53
C ILE A 39 2.78 9.93 0.52
N PRO A 40 1.50 10.24 0.37
CA PRO A 40 1.03 11.63 0.26
C PRO A 40 1.19 12.42 1.56
N LYS A 41 1.23 11.72 2.71
CA LYS A 41 1.38 12.35 4.03
C LYS A 41 2.23 11.47 4.94
N SER A 42 3.45 11.92 5.24
CA SER A 42 4.32 11.30 6.25
C SER A 42 4.26 12.12 7.54
N LYS A 43 4.31 11.47 8.71
CA LYS A 43 4.29 12.19 10.01
C LYS A 43 5.44 13.19 10.17
N THR A 44 6.55 12.96 9.48
CA THR A 44 7.74 13.83 9.50
C THR A 44 7.70 14.91 8.41
N ASP A 45 6.71 14.85 7.51
CA ASP A 45 6.56 15.80 6.42
C ASP A 45 5.63 16.95 6.83
N GLN A 46 6.16 17.89 7.60
CA GLN A 46 5.45 19.10 8.01
C GLN A 46 5.03 19.98 6.82
N LYS A 47 5.61 19.78 5.63
CA LYS A 47 5.34 20.56 4.41
C LYS A 47 4.37 19.87 3.44
N ASN A 48 3.94 18.63 3.71
CA ASN A 48 3.13 17.80 2.81
C ASN A 48 3.69 17.71 1.37
N THR A 49 5.01 17.67 1.23
CA THR A 49 5.67 17.44 -0.07
C THR A 49 5.43 16.04 -0.63
N GLY A 50 5.05 15.08 0.21
CA GLY A 50 4.93 13.67 -0.18
C GLY A 50 6.30 13.01 -0.35
N GLN A 51 6.36 11.69 -0.19
CA GLN A 51 7.59 10.91 -0.37
C GLN A 51 7.32 9.65 -1.18
N TYR A 52 8.28 9.23 -1.99
CA TYR A 52 8.21 7.96 -2.71
C TYR A 52 9.00 6.88 -1.96
N CYS A 53 8.43 5.69 -1.87
CA CYS A 53 9.07 4.50 -1.34
C CYS A 53 9.21 3.46 -2.44
N ALA A 54 10.45 3.17 -2.85
CA ALA A 54 10.74 2.10 -3.80
C ALA A 54 10.87 0.77 -3.06
N ILE A 55 10.16 -0.25 -3.55
CA ILE A 55 10.19 -1.62 -3.04
C ILE A 55 10.55 -2.53 -4.21
N PRO A 56 11.78 -3.06 -4.26
CA PRO A 56 12.22 -3.94 -5.33
C PRO A 56 11.49 -5.29 -5.26
N ASN A 57 11.52 -6.01 -6.38
CA ASN A 57 11.09 -7.40 -6.43
C ASN A 57 11.93 -8.24 -5.46
N GLY A 58 11.23 -9.06 -4.69
CA GLY A 58 11.87 -10.07 -3.85
C GLY A 58 12.03 -11.41 -4.57
N ASN A 59 12.46 -12.41 -3.82
CA ASN A 59 12.69 -13.76 -4.33
C ASN A 59 11.40 -14.61 -4.37
N GLU A 60 11.56 -15.91 -4.55
CA GLU A 60 10.43 -16.86 -4.59
C GLU A 60 9.67 -16.93 -3.26
N LYS A 61 10.38 -16.83 -2.13
CA LYS A 61 9.81 -16.98 -0.78
C LYS A 61 9.20 -15.69 -0.24
N LEU A 62 9.86 -14.55 -0.49
CA LEU A 62 9.47 -13.25 0.04
C LEU A 62 9.54 -12.21 -1.07
N CYS A 63 8.39 -11.65 -1.43
CA CYS A 63 8.25 -10.61 -2.45
C CYS A 63 6.98 -9.79 -2.16
N ALA A 64 7.14 -8.61 -1.55
CA ALA A 64 6.03 -7.71 -1.23
C ALA A 64 5.23 -7.34 -2.48
N VAL A 65 5.91 -7.14 -3.61
CA VAL A 65 5.29 -6.85 -4.92
C VAL A 65 4.28 -7.94 -5.30
N ARG A 66 4.69 -9.22 -5.19
CA ARG A 66 3.83 -10.37 -5.51
C ARG A 66 2.68 -10.51 -4.51
N ALA A 67 2.98 -10.39 -3.22
CA ALA A 67 1.98 -10.46 -2.18
C ALA A 67 0.91 -9.36 -2.33
N LEU A 68 1.33 -8.14 -2.70
CA LEU A 68 0.46 -7.01 -2.95
C LEU A 68 -0.42 -7.22 -4.19
N LYS A 69 0.14 -7.69 -5.31
CA LYS A 69 -0.65 -8.05 -6.52
C LYS A 69 -1.73 -9.08 -6.20
N GLN A 70 -1.34 -10.16 -5.52
CA GLN A 70 -2.26 -11.22 -5.12
C GLN A 70 -3.37 -10.70 -4.20
N TRP A 71 -3.05 -9.80 -3.27
CA TRP A 71 -4.05 -9.20 -2.41
C TRP A 71 -5.05 -8.33 -3.18
N ILE A 72 -4.56 -7.43 -4.05
CA ILE A 72 -5.41 -6.53 -4.85
C ILE A 72 -6.36 -7.34 -5.74
N ASP A 73 -5.84 -8.37 -6.41
CA ASP A 73 -6.61 -9.26 -7.29
C ASP A 73 -7.71 -10.01 -6.52
N GLN A 74 -7.35 -10.67 -5.41
CA GLN A 74 -8.32 -11.41 -4.60
C GLN A 74 -9.38 -10.53 -3.95
N ALA A 75 -9.00 -9.35 -3.50
CA ALA A 75 -9.92 -8.40 -2.87
C ALA A 75 -10.71 -7.58 -3.90
N LYS A 76 -10.41 -7.71 -5.20
CA LYS A 76 -11.03 -6.97 -6.32
C LYS A 76 -11.01 -5.45 -6.07
N ILE A 77 -9.87 -4.95 -5.62
CA ILE A 77 -9.70 -3.53 -5.29
C ILE A 77 -9.40 -2.77 -6.59
N ASN A 78 -10.34 -1.94 -7.03
CA ASN A 78 -10.21 -1.19 -8.28
C ASN A 78 -9.87 0.30 -8.06
N ASP A 79 -10.54 1.00 -7.14
CA ASP A 79 -10.34 2.46 -6.94
C ASP A 79 -10.48 2.91 -5.48
N ARG A 80 -9.82 2.22 -4.53
CA ARG A 80 -9.87 2.58 -3.09
C ARG A 80 -8.56 2.27 -2.36
N PHE A 81 -8.55 2.63 -1.07
CA PHE A 81 -7.49 2.25 -0.12
C PHE A 81 -7.21 0.74 -0.16
N ILE A 82 -5.95 0.36 -0.10
CA ILE A 82 -5.56 -1.05 -0.24
C ILE A 82 -5.74 -1.82 1.08
N PHE A 83 -5.61 -1.13 2.21
CA PHE A 83 -5.77 -1.70 3.54
C PHE A 83 -6.82 -0.93 4.33
N PHE A 84 -7.98 -1.56 4.52
CA PHE A 84 -9.06 -0.99 5.33
C PHE A 84 -8.90 -1.37 6.80
N ILE A 85 -8.94 -0.37 7.68
CA ILE A 85 -9.34 -0.59 9.08
C ILE A 85 -10.86 -0.72 9.07
N PHE A 86 -11.43 -1.53 9.97
CA PHE A 86 -12.86 -1.64 10.26
C PHE A 86 -13.47 -0.31 10.80
N ILE A 87 -13.13 0.84 10.22
CA ILE A 87 -13.92 2.06 10.35
C ILE A 87 -15.05 1.88 9.36
N LYS A 88 -16.25 1.65 9.89
CA LYS A 88 -17.49 1.80 9.14
C LYS A 88 -17.50 3.23 8.59
N VAL A 89 -17.04 3.41 7.35
CA VAL A 89 -17.37 4.62 6.60
C VAL A 89 -18.84 4.44 6.28
N MET A 90 -19.67 4.96 7.19
CA MET A 90 -21.10 5.08 7.00
C MET A 90 -21.35 5.71 5.64
N SER A 91 -22.21 5.05 4.87
CA SER A 91 -22.92 5.64 3.74
C SER A 91 -23.35 7.06 4.09
N SER A 92 -23.03 7.99 3.21
CA SER A 92 -23.84 9.18 3.02
C SER A 92 -23.88 9.46 1.53
N VAL A 93 -24.71 8.71 0.81
CA VAL A 93 -25.45 9.18 -0.37
C VAL A 93 -26.74 8.35 -0.45
N MET A 94 -27.85 9.06 -0.30
CA MET A 94 -29.28 8.71 -0.45
C MET A 94 -29.95 7.94 0.69
#